data_AF-N9Q7E0-F1
#
_entry.id   AF-N9Q7E0-F1
#
_cell.length_a   1.000
_cell.length_b   1.000
_cell.length_c   1.000
_cell.angle_alpha   90.00
_cell.angle_beta   90.00
_cell.angle_gamma   90.00
#
_symmetry.space_group_name_H-M   'P 1'
#
loop_
_entity.id
_entity.type
_entity.pdbx_description
1 polymer ?
#
loop_
_entity_poly.entity_id
_entity_poly.type
_entity_poly.pdbx_seq_one_letter_code
_entity_poly.pdbx_strand_id
1 'polypeptide(L)'
;MKFNIKKILTFLVLAICLAYFSNYMTNRDFKKNEKNIVQIFQQDTELHEKYGTIENYRLRKSSWYSGDSQEHTPYYYYHFYIKGNLKDGVIELKIYENQEKYAIKYIQ
;
A
#
# COMPACT_ATOMS: atom_id res chain seq x y z
N MET A 1 37.82 -6.53 25.30
CA MET A 1 36.82 -5.45 25.27
C MET A 1 35.63 -5.87 26.14
N LYS A 2 35.39 -5.25 27.30
CA LYS A 2 34.23 -5.60 28.15
C LYS A 2 32.98 -5.04 27.48
N PHE A 3 32.19 -5.90 26.85
CA PHE A 3 30.89 -5.52 26.31
C PHE A 3 30.03 -4.96 27.44
N ASN A 4 29.63 -3.71 27.30
CA ASN A 4 28.83 -3.03 28.31
C ASN A 4 27.38 -3.48 28.11
N ILE A 5 27.04 -4.64 28.68
CA ILE A 5 25.77 -5.36 28.48
C ILE A 5 24.56 -4.44 28.67
N LYS A 6 24.62 -3.49 29.62
CA LYS A 6 23.56 -2.49 29.81
C LYS A 6 23.32 -1.64 28.56
N LYS A 7 24.39 -1.14 27.93
CA LYS A 7 24.30 -0.36 26.69
C LYS A 7 23.72 -1.21 25.54
N ILE A 8 24.16 -2.46 25.41
CA ILE A 8 23.68 -3.38 24.37
C ILE A 8 22.17 -3.64 24.55
N LEU A 9 21.73 -3.89 25.79
CA LEU A 9 20.32 -4.11 26.10
C LEU A 9 19.48 -2.87 25.78
N THR A 10 19.97 -1.67 26.11
CA THR A 10 19.30 -0.40 25.76
C THR A 10 19.18 -0.23 24.24
N PHE A 11 20.23 -0.52 23.47
CA PHE A 11 20.18 -0.46 22.01
C PHE A 11 19.20 -1.48 21.43
N LEU A 12 19.14 -2.69 21.98
CA LEU A 12 18.23 -3.74 21.54
C LEU A 12 16.76 -3.32 21.74
N VAL A 13 16.43 -2.80 22.92
CA VAL A 13 15.08 -2.31 23.23
C VAL A 13 14.69 -1.16 22.30
N LEU A 14 15.58 -0.21 22.06
CA LEU A 14 15.33 0.90 21.15
C LEU A 14 15.07 0.42 19.72
N ALA A 15 15.86 -0.54 19.23
CA ALA A 15 15.67 -1.12 17.90
C ALA A 15 14.31 -1.82 17.75
N ILE A 16 13.87 -2.57 18.77
CA ILE A 16 12.55 -3.22 18.78
C ILE A 16 11.43 -2.17 18.77
N CYS A 17 11.54 -1.11 19.58
CA CYS A 17 10.56 -0.02 19.59
C CYS A 17 10.47 0.69 18.23
N LEU A 18 11.61 0.96 17.60
CA LEU A 18 11.65 1.58 16.26
C LEU A 18 11.05 0.66 15.19
N ALA A 19 11.35 -0.64 15.22
CA ALA A 19 10.78 -1.61 14.30
C ALA A 19 9.25 -1.72 14.49
N TYR A 20 8.76 -1.75 15.72
CA TYR A 20 7.33 -1.79 16.03
C TYR A 20 6.64 -0.50 15.56
N PHE A 21 7.20 0.66 15.87
CA PHE A 21 6.65 1.96 15.48
C PHE A 21 6.65 2.15 13.95
N SER A 22 7.72 1.74 13.27
CA SER A 22 7.80 1.77 11.81
C SER A 22 6.74 0.87 11.17
N ASN A 23 6.59 -0.38 11.63
CA ASN A 23 5.53 -1.27 11.15
C ASN A 23 4.13 -0.71 11.41
N TYR A 24 3.90 -0.10 12.57
CA TYR A 24 2.62 0.53 12.89
C TYR A 24 2.28 1.68 11.94
N MET A 25 3.23 2.59 11.69
CA MET A 25 3.03 3.71 10.76
C MET A 25 2.79 3.20 9.33
N THR A 26 3.62 2.28 8.84
CA THR A 26 3.46 1.70 7.49
C THR A 26 2.11 0.99 7.33
N ASN A 27 1.65 0.24 8.34
CA ASN A 27 0.34 -0.42 8.30
C ASN A 27 -0.82 0.58 8.37
N ARG A 28 -0.67 1.68 9.12
CA ARG A 28 -1.69 2.73 9.20
C ARG A 28 -1.86 3.43 7.86
N ASP A 29 -0.76 3.78 7.21
CA ASP A 29 -0.77 4.43 5.89
C ASP A 29 -1.34 3.49 4.83
N PHE A 30 -0.94 2.21 4.85
CA PHE A 30 -1.49 1.18 3.97
C PHE A 30 -3.02 1.07 4.11
N LYS A 31 -3.55 0.95 5.33
CA LYS A 31 -5.00 0.85 5.57
C LYS A 31 -5.77 2.10 5.12
N LYS A 32 -5.17 3.29 5.29
CA LYS A 32 -5.79 4.53 4.84
C LYS A 32 -5.85 4.61 3.32
N ASN A 33 -4.76 4.24 2.64
CA ASN A 33 -4.71 4.19 1.19
C ASN A 33 -5.67 3.12 0.64
N GLU A 34 -5.74 1.94 1.27
CA GLU A 34 -6.71 0.89 0.91
C GLU A 34 -8.15 1.40 0.95
N LYS A 35 -8.54 2.10 2.02
CA LYS A 35 -9.88 2.68 2.13
C LYS A 35 -10.18 3.67 1.00
N ASN A 36 -9.25 4.56 0.67
CA ASN A 36 -9.44 5.55 -0.39
C ASN A 36 -9.58 4.88 -1.77
N ILE A 37 -8.72 3.90 -2.07
CA ILE A 37 -8.75 3.15 -3.34
C ILE A 37 -10.08 2.41 -3.49
N VAL A 38 -10.55 1.77 -2.42
CA VAL A 38 -11.84 1.07 -2.42
C VAL A 38 -13.01 2.03 -2.66
N GLN A 39 -13.02 3.20 -2.02
CA GLN A 39 -14.08 4.19 -2.21
C GLN A 39 -14.18 4.64 -3.66
N ILE A 40 -13.04 4.83 -4.32
CA ILE A 40 -12.99 5.17 -5.74
C ILE A 40 -13.59 4.05 -6.59
N PHE A 41 -13.18 2.79 -6.37
CA PHE A 41 -13.69 1.66 -7.17
C PHE A 41 -15.17 1.36 -6.97
N GLN A 42 -15.73 1.65 -5.80
CA GLN A 42 -17.17 1.55 -5.56
C GLN A 42 -17.99 2.60 -6.32
N GLN A 43 -17.35 3.67 -6.79
CA GLN A 43 -17.98 4.77 -7.53
C GLN A 43 -17.67 4.69 -9.03
N ASP A 44 -16.77 3.79 -9.45
CA ASP A 44 -16.30 3.67 -10.82
C ASP A 44 -17.30 2.87 -11.67
N THR A 45 -18.00 3.59 -12.56
CA THR A 45 -19.03 3.01 -13.43
C THR A 45 -18.46 2.02 -14.43
N GLU A 46 -17.27 2.26 -14.98
CA GLU A 46 -16.65 1.34 -15.95
C GLU A 46 -16.30 0.00 -15.29
N LEU A 47 -15.85 0.07 -14.04
CA LEU A 47 -15.51 -1.10 -13.24
C LEU A 47 -16.77 -1.92 -12.92
N HIS A 48 -17.88 -1.26 -12.61
CA HIS A 48 -19.18 -1.90 -12.41
C HIS A 48 -19.81 -2.43 -13.71
N GLU A 49 -19.56 -1.82 -14.85
CA GLU A 49 -19.97 -2.38 -16.16
C GLU A 49 -19.20 -3.67 -16.47
N LYS A 50 -17.92 -3.71 -16.13
CA LYS A 50 -17.03 -4.85 -16.44
C LYS A 50 -17.19 -6.04 -15.49
N TYR A 51 -17.32 -5.78 -14.20
CA TYR A 51 -17.34 -6.82 -13.16
C TYR A 51 -18.71 -6.98 -12.49
N GLY A 52 -19.65 -6.05 -12.74
CA GLY A 52 -20.97 -6.04 -12.14
C GLY A 52 -20.95 -5.53 -10.70
N THR A 53 -21.85 -6.08 -9.88
CA THR A 53 -21.84 -5.84 -8.43
C THR A 53 -20.62 -6.52 -7.82
N ILE A 54 -19.76 -5.75 -7.17
CA ILE A 54 -18.57 -6.27 -6.48
C ILE A 54 -19.03 -6.91 -5.17
N GLU A 55 -18.92 -8.24 -5.10
CA GLU A 55 -19.29 -9.03 -3.93
C GLU A 55 -18.17 -9.05 -2.88
N ASN A 56 -16.92 -9.10 -3.35
CA ASN A 56 -15.74 -9.11 -2.50
C ASN A 56 -14.54 -8.52 -3.23
N TYR A 57 -13.56 -8.03 -2.47
CA TYR A 57 -12.32 -7.53 -3.01
C TYR A 57 -11.15 -7.75 -2.05
N ARG A 58 -9.93 -7.71 -2.59
CA ARG A 58 -8.69 -7.69 -1.80
C ARG A 58 -7.68 -6.76 -2.43
N LEU A 59 -7.13 -5.83 -1.65
CA LEU A 59 -6.00 -5.01 -2.09
C LEU A 59 -4.69 -5.59 -1.57
N ARG A 60 -3.69 -5.70 -2.44
CA ARG A 60 -2.34 -6.14 -2.07
C ARG A 60 -1.29 -5.18 -2.60
N LYS A 61 -0.45 -4.65 -1.71
CA LYS A 61 0.80 -3.97 -2.09
C LYS A 61 1.81 -5.01 -2.58
N SER A 62 2.34 -4.85 -3.79
CA SER A 62 3.17 -5.87 -4.43
C SER A 62 4.64 -5.46 -4.54
N SER A 63 4.93 -4.25 -4.99
CA SER A 63 6.30 -3.76 -5.18
C SER A 63 6.41 -2.24 -5.09
N TRP A 64 7.64 -1.74 -5.01
CA TRP A 64 7.98 -0.32 -5.04
C TRP A 64 8.87 -0.03 -6.25
N TYR A 65 8.56 1.04 -6.96
CA TYR A 65 9.37 1.59 -8.02
C TYR A 65 10.03 2.88 -7.55
N SER A 66 11.36 2.93 -7.62
CA SER A 66 12.16 4.06 -7.12
C SER A 66 12.25 5.25 -8.08
N GLY A 67 11.78 5.10 -9.31
CA GLY A 67 11.99 6.09 -10.38
C GLY A 67 13.16 5.74 -11.30
N ASP A 68 13.09 6.19 -12.55
CA ASP A 68 14.18 6.12 -13.55
C ASP A 68 14.27 7.42 -14.39
N SER A 69 15.00 7.39 -15.50
CA SER A 69 15.14 8.54 -16.41
C SER A 69 13.87 8.90 -17.18
N GLN A 70 12.89 8.00 -17.26
CA GLN A 70 11.62 8.23 -17.97
C GLN A 70 10.50 8.60 -16.99
N GLU A 71 10.51 8.03 -15.79
CA GLU A 71 9.53 8.27 -14.74
C GLU A 71 10.25 8.53 -13.42
N HIS A 72 10.51 9.81 -13.12
CA HIS A 72 11.28 10.21 -11.94
C HIS A 72 10.54 10.06 -10.61
N THR A 73 9.22 9.96 -10.64
CA THR A 73 8.40 9.93 -9.42
C THR A 73 8.28 8.48 -8.93
N PRO A 74 8.72 8.17 -7.70
CA PRO A 74 8.53 6.84 -7.15
C PRO A 74 7.05 6.52 -6.92
N TYR A 75 6.68 5.26 -7.09
CA TYR A 75 5.33 4.78 -6.84
C TYR A 75 5.34 3.35 -6.32
N TYR A 76 4.21 2.92 -5.79
CA TYR A 76 4.00 1.53 -5.38
C TYR A 76 3.03 0.85 -6.32
N TYR A 77 3.31 -0.40 -6.62
CA TYR A 77 2.39 -1.29 -7.29
C TYR A 77 1.42 -1.89 -6.29
N TYR A 78 0.14 -1.83 -6.64
CA TYR A 78 -0.92 -2.53 -5.94
C TYR A 78 -1.69 -3.42 -6.91
N HIS A 79 -2.18 -4.55 -6.41
CA HIS A 79 -3.12 -5.40 -7.12
C HIS A 79 -4.45 -5.38 -6.40
N PHE A 80 -5.49 -4.97 -7.10
CA PHE A 80 -6.87 -5.00 -6.63
C PHE A 80 -7.58 -6.20 -7.25
N TYR A 81 -7.74 -7.23 -6.42
CA TYR A 81 -8.43 -8.47 -6.79
C TYR A 81 -9.93 -8.27 -6.56
N ILE A 82 -10.72 -8.46 -7.59
CA ILE A 82 -12.17 -8.24 -7.60
C ILE A 82 -12.88 -9.57 -7.76
N LYS A 83 -13.86 -9.81 -6.91
CA LYS A 83 -14.89 -10.82 -7.10
C LYS A 83 -16.20 -10.12 -7.43
N GLY A 84 -16.58 -10.16 -8.70
CA GLY A 84 -17.78 -9.54 -9.23
C GLY A 84 -18.82 -10.60 -9.57
N ASN A 85 -20.10 -10.26 -9.51
CA ASN A 85 -21.16 -11.19 -9.88
C ASN A 85 -21.19 -11.53 -11.39
N LEU A 86 -20.63 -10.65 -12.25
CA LEU A 86 -20.47 -10.94 -13.68
C LEU A 86 -19.15 -11.64 -13.96
N LYS A 87 -18.07 -11.20 -13.31
CA LYS A 87 -16.71 -11.70 -13.57
C LYS A 87 -15.75 -11.38 -12.43
N ASP A 88 -14.77 -12.26 -12.22
CA ASP A 88 -13.61 -12.03 -11.37
C ASP A 88 -12.44 -11.41 -12.14
N GLY A 89 -11.62 -10.59 -11.48
CA GLY A 89 -10.50 -9.93 -12.13
C GLY A 89 -9.43 -9.40 -11.19
N VAL A 90 -8.35 -8.92 -11.80
CA VAL A 90 -7.26 -8.23 -11.10
C VAL A 90 -6.96 -6.95 -11.86
N ILE A 91 -6.89 -5.84 -11.13
CA ILE A 91 -6.44 -4.55 -11.63
C ILE A 91 -5.08 -4.25 -11.00
N GLU A 92 -4.08 -3.96 -11.82
CA GLU A 92 -2.80 -3.44 -11.35
C GLU A 92 -2.89 -1.91 -11.27
N LEU A 93 -2.37 -1.35 -10.19
CA LEU A 93 -2.44 0.08 -9.90
C LEU A 93 -1.05 0.58 -9.60
N LYS A 94 -0.68 1.68 -10.26
CA LYS A 94 0.46 2.50 -9.86
C LYS A 94 -0.02 3.61 -8.94
N ILE A 95 0.45 3.61 -7.69
CA ILE A 95 0.04 4.59 -6.69
C ILE A 95 1.24 5.46 -6.31
N TYR A 96 1.17 6.72 -6.72
CA TYR A 96 2.15 7.74 -6.37
C TYR A 96 1.86 8.28 -4.97
N GLU A 97 2.87 8.27 -4.12
CA GLU A 97 2.81 8.84 -2.78
C GLU A 97 3.15 10.33 -2.81
N ASN A 98 2.36 11.20 -2.16
CA ASN A 98 2.77 12.60 -1.91
C ASN A 98 3.85 12.68 -0.83
N GLN A 99 4.29 13.92 -0.55
CA GLN A 99 5.22 14.21 0.56
C GLN A 99 4.70 13.77 1.94
N GLU A 100 3.39 13.51 2.07
CA GLU A 100 2.74 12.96 3.27
C GLU A 100 2.45 11.43 3.16
N LYS A 101 2.96 10.76 2.13
CA LYS A 101 2.78 9.32 1.80
C LYS A 101 1.36 8.86 1.42
N TYR A 102 0.51 9.77 0.97
CA TYR A 102 -0.86 9.48 0.55
C TYR A 102 -0.96 9.26 -0.97
N ALA A 103 -1.88 8.37 -1.36
CA ALA A 103 -2.25 8.16 -2.75
C ALA A 103 -2.82 9.44 -3.38
N ILE A 104 -2.10 10.04 -4.34
CA ILE A 104 -2.56 11.26 -5.05
C ILE A 104 -3.29 10.90 -6.34
N LYS A 105 -2.84 9.83 -7.00
CA LYS A 105 -3.23 9.47 -8.36
C LYS A 105 -3.02 7.97 -8.55
N TYR A 106 -3.96 7.31 -9.22
CA TYR A 106 -3.79 5.98 -9.75
C TYR A 106 -3.95 6.01 -11.28
N ILE A 107 -3.25 5.10 -11.95
CA ILE A 107 -3.39 4.85 -13.39
C ILE A 107 -3.65 3.35 -13.51
N GLN A 108 -4.74 3.02 -14.18
CA GLN A 108 -5.19 1.66 -14.52
C GLN A 108 -4.61 1.22 -15.87
#